data_AF-A0A964YMG6-F1
#
_entry.id   AF-A0A964YMG6-F1
#
_cell.length_a   1.000
_cell.length_b   1.000
_cell.length_c   1.000
_cell.angle_alpha   90.00
_cell.angle_beta   90.00
_cell.angle_gamma   90.00
#
_symmetry.space_group_name_H-M   'P 1'
#
loop_
_entity.id
_entity.type
_entity.pdbx_description
1 polymer ?
#
loop_
_entity_poly.entity_id
_entity_poly.type
_entity_poly.pdbx_seq_one_letter_code
_entity_poly.pdbx_strand_id
1 'polypeptide(L)'
;MSAGAPDQPPRLNPKDLFERRVKRDYARLRAYNQLLNTIHQRIYTTSQMSGNANFITYTVPPFIFGLPKLDLQDCIVYLVWMLRQSGYEVRYTYPNLLYISWRHHEKNYLMTQNPIVQAMIPPEVKKEQKKQQKQQARSVSFAPDLRRPATEPQQGPVRSTLDYEPPNSFLQTLQKPLPERKNNILADLWNFN
;
A
#
# COMPACT_ATOMS: atom_id res chain seq x y z
N MET A 1 -61.33 -10.80 -50.53
CA MET A 1 -60.40 -9.96 -51.29
C MET A 1 -59.48 -9.27 -50.29
N SER A 2 -58.31 -9.85 -49.99
CA SER A 2 -57.33 -9.23 -49.09
C SER A 2 -56.21 -8.67 -49.95
N ALA A 3 -56.08 -7.34 -49.97
CA ALA A 3 -55.11 -6.63 -50.80
C ALA A 3 -53.69 -6.97 -50.36
N GLY A 4 -52.90 -7.55 -51.27
CA GLY A 4 -51.47 -7.79 -51.07
C GLY A 4 -50.74 -6.46 -50.89
N ALA A 5 -49.95 -6.35 -49.82
CA ALA A 5 -49.07 -5.22 -49.59
C ALA A 5 -48.04 -5.11 -50.73
N PRO A 6 -47.64 -3.89 -51.14
CA PRO A 6 -46.66 -3.71 -52.20
C PRO A 6 -45.31 -4.32 -51.83
N ASP A 7 -44.68 -5.02 -52.78
CA ASP A 7 -43.32 -5.55 -52.70
C ASP A 7 -42.33 -4.42 -52.39
N GLN A 8 -42.05 -4.20 -51.11
CA GLN A 8 -41.02 -3.25 -50.70
C GLN A 8 -39.64 -3.84 -50.96
N PRO A 9 -38.68 -3.05 -51.47
CA PRO A 9 -37.32 -3.53 -51.69
C PRO A 9 -36.69 -3.91 -50.34
N PRO A 10 -35.95 -5.04 -50.27
CA PRO A 10 -35.36 -5.50 -49.02
C PRO A 10 -34.38 -4.45 -48.48
N ARG A 11 -34.61 -4.01 -47.23
CA ARG A 11 -33.75 -3.03 -46.53
C ARG A 11 -32.94 -3.73 -45.45
N LEU A 12 -31.61 -3.67 -45.56
CA LEU A 12 -30.72 -4.14 -44.51
C LEU A 12 -30.51 -3.02 -43.48
N ASN A 13 -30.80 -3.30 -42.21
CA ASN A 13 -30.52 -2.34 -41.15
C ASN A 13 -29.01 -2.27 -40.89
N PRO A 14 -28.41 -1.07 -40.83
CA PRO A 14 -26.97 -0.94 -40.55
C PRO A 14 -26.51 -1.55 -39.22
N LYS A 15 -27.42 -1.76 -38.26
CA LYS A 15 -27.12 -2.40 -36.97
C LYS A 15 -26.81 -3.90 -37.12
N ASP A 16 -27.47 -4.56 -38.06
CA ASP A 16 -27.38 -6.00 -38.26
C ASP A 16 -26.00 -6.42 -38.83
N LEU A 17 -25.27 -5.45 -39.41
CA LEU A 17 -23.91 -5.60 -39.92
C LEU A 17 -22.92 -6.07 -38.84
N PHE A 18 -23.16 -5.74 -37.58
CA PHE A 18 -22.21 -6.01 -36.48
C PHE A 18 -22.62 -7.22 -35.63
N GLU A 19 -23.78 -7.83 -35.83
CA GLU A 19 -24.27 -8.90 -34.96
C GLU A 19 -23.30 -10.07 -34.82
N ARG A 20 -22.67 -10.50 -35.93
CA ARG A 20 -21.69 -11.59 -35.92
C ARG A 20 -20.43 -11.24 -35.13
N ARG A 21 -20.01 -9.96 -35.17
CA ARG A 21 -18.86 -9.46 -34.41
C ARG A 21 -19.19 -9.40 -32.93
N VAL A 22 -20.33 -8.80 -32.60
CA VAL A 22 -20.84 -8.68 -31.23
C VAL A 22 -20.99 -10.06 -30.58
N LYS A 23 -21.56 -11.05 -31.29
CA LYS A 23 -21.67 -12.44 -30.79
C LYS A 23 -20.29 -13.05 -30.45
N ARG A 24 -19.27 -12.82 -31.27
CA ARG A 24 -17.89 -13.28 -30.98
C ARG A 24 -17.29 -12.58 -29.78
N ASP A 25 -17.49 -11.27 -29.65
CA ASP A 25 -16.93 -10.50 -28.54
C ASP A 25 -17.59 -10.87 -27.21
N TYR A 26 -18.91 -11.12 -27.20
CA TYR A 26 -19.59 -11.68 -26.02
C TYR A 26 -19.08 -13.07 -25.64
N ALA A 27 -18.78 -13.93 -26.62
CA ALA A 27 -18.23 -15.25 -26.34
C ALA A 27 -16.82 -15.17 -25.74
N ARG A 28 -15.98 -14.21 -26.19
CA ARG A 28 -14.68 -13.91 -25.57
C ARG A 28 -14.82 -13.40 -24.15
N LEU A 29 -15.72 -12.44 -23.92
CA LEU A 29 -15.99 -11.90 -22.58
C LEU A 29 -16.45 -13.00 -21.62
N ARG A 30 -17.30 -13.94 -22.08
CA ARG A 30 -17.72 -15.10 -21.29
C ARG A 30 -16.53 -15.96 -20.85
N ALA A 31 -15.59 -16.21 -21.77
CA ALA A 31 -14.38 -16.96 -21.46
C ALA A 31 -13.50 -16.25 -20.41
N TYR A 32 -13.32 -14.93 -20.54
CA TYR A 32 -12.56 -14.13 -19.58
C TYR A 32 -13.19 -14.15 -18.19
N ASN A 33 -14.52 -13.98 -18.11
CA ASN A 33 -15.26 -14.02 -16.84
C ASN A 33 -15.16 -15.39 -16.16
N GLN A 34 -15.17 -16.48 -16.93
CA GLN A 34 -15.01 -17.83 -16.39
C GLN A 34 -13.62 -18.03 -15.77
N LEU A 35 -12.56 -17.54 -16.42
CA LEU A 35 -11.20 -17.57 -15.86
C LEU A 35 -11.09 -16.71 -14.61
N LEU A 36 -11.66 -15.51 -14.63
CA LEU A 36 -11.67 -14.61 -13.48
C LEU A 36 -12.35 -15.25 -12.27
N ASN A 37 -13.52 -15.89 -12.47
CA ASN A 37 -14.20 -16.62 -11.39
C ASN A 37 -13.33 -17.77 -10.86
N THR A 38 -12.68 -18.54 -11.74
CA THR A 38 -11.76 -19.61 -11.34
C THR A 38 -10.62 -19.10 -10.45
N ILE A 39 -10.06 -17.94 -10.82
CA ILE A 39 -9.01 -17.28 -10.03
C ILE A 39 -9.56 -16.85 -8.67
N HIS A 40 -10.73 -16.21 -8.62
CA HIS A 40 -11.34 -15.80 -7.35
C HIS A 40 -11.63 -16.98 -6.42
N GLN A 41 -12.14 -18.10 -6.95
CA GLN A 41 -12.35 -19.32 -6.16
C GLN A 41 -11.02 -19.86 -5.60
N ARG A 42 -9.96 -19.87 -6.42
CA ARG A 42 -8.62 -20.27 -5.95
C ARG A 42 -8.10 -19.36 -4.85
N ILE A 43 -8.24 -18.04 -5.00
CA ILE A 43 -7.87 -17.07 -3.97
C ILE A 43 -8.61 -17.36 -2.66
N TYR A 44 -9.92 -17.57 -2.75
CA TYR A 44 -10.77 -17.88 -1.59
C TYR A 44 -10.36 -19.19 -0.91
N THR A 45 -10.18 -20.28 -1.67
CA THR A 45 -9.75 -21.55 -1.09
C THR A 45 -8.36 -21.46 -0.47
N THR A 46 -7.41 -20.76 -1.11
CA THR A 46 -6.06 -20.58 -0.56
C THR A 46 -6.06 -19.72 0.69
N SER A 47 -6.89 -18.68 0.77
CA SER A 47 -6.95 -17.83 1.98
C SER A 47 -7.54 -18.55 3.19
N GLN A 48 -8.42 -19.53 2.98
CA GLN A 48 -8.94 -20.39 4.05
C GLN A 48 -7.97 -21.51 4.47
N MET A 49 -6.96 -21.80 3.65
CA MET A 49 -6.01 -22.88 3.94
C MET A 49 -5.10 -22.47 5.11
N SER A 50 -4.94 -23.37 6.09
CA SER A 50 -4.08 -23.16 7.26
C SER A 50 -2.60 -23.21 6.87
N GLY A 51 -2.06 -22.06 6.43
CA GLY A 51 -0.66 -21.93 6.03
C GLY A 51 -0.16 -20.49 5.82
N ASN A 52 -0.98 -19.46 6.08
CA ASN A 52 -0.64 -18.04 5.85
C ASN A 52 -0.15 -17.76 4.41
N ALA A 53 -0.67 -18.51 3.44
CA ALA A 53 -0.34 -18.32 2.03
C ALA A 53 -1.20 -17.18 1.46
N ASN A 54 -0.62 -15.98 1.44
CA ASN A 54 -1.35 -14.75 1.10
C ASN A 54 -1.16 -14.36 -0.38
N PHE A 55 -0.79 -15.36 -1.18
CA PHE A 55 -0.47 -15.25 -2.60
C PHE A 55 -0.76 -16.56 -3.31
N ILE A 56 -1.01 -16.47 -4.61
CA ILE A 56 -1.10 -17.62 -5.52
C ILE A 56 -0.35 -17.34 -6.81
N THR A 57 0.11 -18.42 -7.43
CA THR A 57 0.56 -18.45 -8.83
C THR A 57 -0.50 -19.15 -9.67
N TYR A 58 -0.99 -18.47 -10.69
CA TYR A 58 -2.00 -18.99 -11.61
C TYR A 58 -1.47 -19.01 -13.03
N THR A 59 -1.48 -20.18 -13.66
CA THR A 59 -1.12 -20.34 -15.08
C THR A 59 -2.38 -20.19 -15.92
N VAL A 60 -2.41 -19.19 -16.79
CA VAL A 60 -3.55 -18.93 -17.67
C VAL A 60 -3.59 -20.00 -18.77
N PRO A 61 -4.68 -20.78 -18.89
CA PRO A 61 -4.78 -21.81 -19.92
C PRO A 61 -4.87 -21.19 -21.32
N PRO A 62 -4.28 -21.82 -22.35
CA PRO A 62 -4.29 -21.30 -23.72
C PRO A 62 -5.67 -21.39 -24.40
N PHE A 63 -6.55 -22.27 -23.93
CA PHE A 63 -7.91 -22.43 -24.44
C PHE A 63 -8.86 -22.95 -23.35
N ILE A 64 -10.16 -22.77 -23.56
CA ILE A 64 -11.22 -23.28 -22.69
C ILE A 64 -12.17 -24.11 -23.57
N PHE A 65 -12.52 -25.32 -23.13
CA PHE A 65 -13.44 -26.17 -23.88
C PHE A 65 -14.82 -25.53 -24.01
N GLY A 66 -15.41 -25.62 -25.20
CA GLY A 66 -16.74 -25.07 -25.50
C GLY A 66 -16.78 -23.56 -25.76
N LEU A 67 -15.64 -22.88 -25.80
CA LEU A 67 -15.51 -21.45 -26.07
C LEU A 67 -14.64 -21.20 -27.31
N PRO A 68 -14.80 -20.03 -27.98
CA PRO A 68 -13.97 -19.70 -29.14
C PRO A 68 -12.50 -19.53 -28.77
N LYS A 69 -11.63 -19.53 -29.79
CA LYS A 69 -10.20 -19.27 -29.63
C LYS A 69 -9.97 -17.99 -28.81
N LEU A 70 -9.18 -18.13 -27.75
CA LEU A 70 -8.85 -17.06 -26.82
C LEU A 70 -7.55 -16.38 -27.26
N ASP A 71 -7.56 -15.06 -27.33
CA ASP A 71 -6.35 -14.25 -27.49
C ASP A 71 -5.71 -14.09 -26.11
N LEU A 72 -4.60 -14.82 -25.88
CA LEU A 72 -3.97 -14.94 -24.55
C LEU A 72 -3.50 -13.58 -24.00
N GLN A 73 -2.94 -12.73 -24.85
CA GLN A 73 -2.45 -11.39 -24.47
C GLN A 73 -3.60 -10.52 -23.95
N ASP A 74 -4.70 -10.43 -24.72
CA ASP A 74 -5.89 -9.67 -24.34
C ASP A 74 -6.54 -10.23 -23.07
N CYS A 75 -6.57 -11.57 -22.93
CA CYS A 75 -7.06 -12.21 -21.72
C CYS A 75 -6.25 -11.82 -20.49
N ILE A 76 -4.92 -11.88 -20.57
CA ILE A 76 -4.03 -11.51 -19.47
C ILE A 76 -4.24 -10.04 -19.09
N VAL A 77 -4.30 -9.14 -20.08
CA VAL A 77 -4.55 -7.71 -19.83
C VAL A 77 -5.88 -7.50 -19.10
N TYR A 78 -6.94 -8.17 -19.55
CA TYR A 78 -8.25 -8.11 -18.92
C TYR A 78 -8.23 -8.61 -17.46
N LEU A 79 -7.62 -9.77 -17.21
CA LEU A 79 -7.51 -10.35 -15.88
C LEU A 79 -6.71 -9.46 -14.93
N VAL A 80 -5.56 -8.94 -15.38
CA VAL A 80 -4.72 -8.03 -14.60
C VAL A 80 -5.47 -6.75 -14.26
N TRP A 81 -6.19 -6.17 -15.23
CA TRP A 81 -7.00 -4.98 -15.00
C TRP A 81 -8.10 -5.21 -13.96
N MET A 82 -8.88 -6.27 -14.11
CA MET A 82 -9.96 -6.63 -13.18
C MET A 82 -9.45 -6.86 -11.75
N LEU A 83 -8.38 -7.65 -11.61
CA LEU A 83 -7.81 -7.96 -10.29
C LEU A 83 -7.23 -6.72 -9.60
N ARG A 84 -6.59 -5.81 -10.36
CA ARG A 84 -6.10 -4.54 -9.82
C ARG A 84 -7.21 -3.61 -9.37
N GLN A 85 -8.34 -3.56 -10.10
CA GLN A 85 -9.53 -2.81 -9.68
C GLN A 85 -10.09 -3.32 -8.35
N SER A 86 -9.97 -4.63 -8.08
CA SER A 86 -10.34 -5.22 -6.79
C SER A 86 -9.32 -5.00 -5.66
N GLY A 87 -8.19 -4.34 -5.94
CA GLY A 87 -7.14 -4.06 -4.95
C GLY A 87 -6.12 -5.18 -4.73
N TYR A 88 -6.04 -6.17 -5.63
CA TYR A 88 -5.01 -7.20 -5.59
C TYR A 88 -3.69 -6.71 -6.21
N GLU A 89 -2.56 -7.14 -5.64
CA GLU A 89 -1.25 -6.94 -6.26
C GLU A 89 -1.00 -8.04 -7.29
N VAL A 90 -0.87 -7.68 -8.57
CA VAL A 90 -0.72 -8.63 -9.68
C VAL A 90 0.55 -8.35 -10.48
N ARG A 91 1.37 -9.39 -10.65
CA ARG A 91 2.59 -9.40 -11.47
C ARG A 91 2.49 -10.46 -12.56
N TYR A 92 2.78 -10.07 -13.80
CA TYR A 92 2.79 -10.97 -14.95
C TYR A 92 4.21 -11.45 -15.24
N THR A 93 4.34 -12.75 -15.48
CA THR A 93 5.57 -13.41 -15.91
C THR A 93 5.32 -14.18 -17.21
N TYR A 94 6.14 -13.94 -18.23
CA TYR A 94 6.05 -14.62 -19.52
C TYR A 94 6.27 -16.14 -19.35
N PRO A 95 5.52 -17.01 -20.06
CA PRO A 95 4.53 -16.69 -21.11
C PRO A 95 3.10 -16.42 -20.63
N ASN A 96 2.63 -17.08 -19.57
CA ASN A 96 1.22 -17.07 -19.16
C ASN A 96 1.01 -17.19 -17.65
N LEU A 97 2.03 -16.84 -16.86
CA LEU A 97 1.99 -16.98 -15.41
C LEU A 97 1.59 -15.65 -14.75
N LEU A 98 0.61 -15.72 -13.86
CA LEU A 98 0.16 -14.59 -13.04
C LEU A 98 0.48 -14.88 -11.58
N TYR A 99 1.25 -13.98 -10.98
CA TYR A 99 1.41 -13.91 -9.54
C TYR A 99 0.40 -12.92 -8.98
N ILE A 100 -0.40 -13.37 -8.02
CA ILE A 100 -1.48 -12.58 -7.40
C ILE A 100 -1.28 -12.65 -5.89
N SER A 101 -1.23 -11.50 -5.23
CA SER A 101 -1.13 -11.43 -3.77
C SER A 101 -2.09 -10.43 -3.14
N TRP A 102 -2.53 -10.74 -1.92
CA TRP A 102 -3.44 -9.92 -1.11
C TRP A 102 -2.88 -9.65 0.29
N ARG A 103 -1.56 -9.79 0.46
CA ARG A 103 -0.83 -9.50 1.71
C ARG A 103 -1.17 -8.14 2.31
N HIS A 104 -1.38 -7.13 1.46
CA HIS A 104 -1.77 -5.79 1.89
C HIS A 104 -3.12 -5.76 2.60
N HIS A 105 -4.06 -6.58 2.15
CA HIS A 105 -5.41 -6.65 2.72
C HIS A 105 -5.39 -7.26 4.12
N GLU A 106 -4.56 -8.28 4.34
CA GLU A 106 -4.43 -8.90 5.66
C GLU A 106 -3.76 -8.00 6.68
N LYS A 107 -2.75 -7.22 6.30
CA LYS A 107 -2.15 -6.23 7.20
C LYS A 107 -3.20 -5.24 7.70
N ASN A 108 -4.05 -4.74 6.79
CA ASN A 108 -5.14 -3.84 7.15
C ASN A 108 -6.16 -4.51 8.09
N TYR A 109 -6.49 -5.78 7.84
CA TYR A 109 -7.37 -6.56 8.71
C TYR A 109 -6.76 -6.73 10.12
N LEU A 110 -5.49 -7.14 10.21
CA LEU A 110 -4.82 -7.33 11.50
C LEU A 110 -4.73 -6.03 12.30
N MET A 111 -4.49 -4.90 11.64
CA MET A 111 -4.41 -3.60 12.31
C MET A 111 -5.78 -3.06 12.74
N THR A 112 -6.82 -3.24 11.90
CA THR A 112 -8.10 -2.55 12.10
C THR A 112 -9.12 -3.42 12.80
N GLN A 113 -9.15 -4.72 12.53
CA GLN A 113 -10.28 -5.61 12.87
C GLN A 113 -9.91 -6.70 13.88
N ASN A 114 -8.62 -6.94 14.13
CA ASN A 114 -8.22 -7.99 15.07
C ASN A 114 -8.44 -7.52 16.53
N PRO A 115 -9.34 -8.16 17.30
CA PRO A 115 -9.66 -7.74 18.66
C PRO A 115 -8.47 -7.88 19.62
N ILE A 116 -7.55 -8.81 19.36
CA ILE A 116 -6.34 -9.00 20.16
C ILE A 116 -5.42 -7.78 19.98
N VAL A 117 -5.21 -7.36 18.74
CA VAL A 117 -4.37 -6.18 18.44
C VAL A 117 -5.00 -4.92 19.03
N GLN A 118 -6.32 -4.75 18.91
CA GLN A 118 -7.04 -3.62 19.51
C GLN A 118 -6.90 -3.59 21.04
N ALA A 119 -6.96 -4.75 21.71
CA ALA A 119 -6.77 -4.85 23.16
C ALA A 119 -5.31 -4.59 23.61
N MET A 120 -4.33 -4.85 22.74
CA MET A 120 -2.91 -4.60 23.02
C MET A 120 -2.49 -3.16 22.76
N ILE A 121 -3.25 -2.39 21.97
CA ILE A 121 -2.99 -0.97 21.72
C ILE A 121 -3.44 -0.20 22.97
N PRO A 122 -2.53 0.47 23.70
CA PRO A 122 -2.94 1.33 24.81
C PRO A 122 -3.86 2.42 24.27
N PRO A 123 -4.95 2.78 24.98
CA PRO A 123 -5.72 3.95 24.61
C PRO A 123 -4.78 5.14 24.59
N GLU A 124 -4.52 5.69 23.40
CA GLU A 124 -3.69 6.89 23.24
C GLU A 124 -4.27 7.97 24.16
N VAL A 125 -3.54 8.30 25.21
CA VAL A 125 -3.77 9.51 26.00
C VAL A 125 -3.68 10.64 24.99
N LYS A 126 -4.84 11.23 24.65
CA LYS A 126 -4.98 12.32 23.70
C LYS A 126 -3.80 13.29 23.87
N LYS A 127 -2.85 13.28 22.93
CA LYS A 127 -1.89 14.38 22.77
C LYS A 127 -2.59 15.56 22.12
N GLU A 128 -3.71 15.99 22.70
CA GLU A 128 -4.21 17.33 22.50
C GLU A 128 -3.32 18.24 23.34
N GLN A 129 -2.78 19.28 22.71
CA GLN A 129 -2.03 20.40 23.31
C GLN A 129 -0.53 20.19 23.64
N LYS A 130 0.31 20.02 22.61
CA LYS A 130 1.67 20.61 22.64
C LYS A 130 2.19 20.99 21.26
N LYS A 131 1.31 21.52 20.39
CA LYS A 131 1.71 22.13 19.11
C LYS A 131 1.98 23.64 19.21
N GLN A 132 1.65 24.29 20.33
CA GLN A 132 1.91 25.72 20.53
C GLN A 132 3.28 26.05 21.16
N GLN A 133 3.97 25.10 21.80
CA GLN A 133 5.20 25.40 22.53
C GLN A 133 6.51 25.20 21.73
N LYS A 134 6.46 24.73 20.47
CA LYS A 134 7.66 24.49 19.64
C LYS A 134 7.99 25.65 18.67
N GLN A 135 7.14 26.67 18.57
CA GLN A 135 7.43 27.85 17.73
C GLN A 135 8.15 28.99 18.49
N GLN A 136 8.17 28.98 19.83
CA GLN A 136 8.83 30.05 20.62
C GLN A 136 10.31 29.78 20.96
N ALA A 137 10.90 28.65 20.56
CA ALA A 137 12.28 28.29 20.92
C ALA A 137 13.26 28.23 19.73
N ARG A 138 12.99 28.92 18.61
CA ARG A 138 13.95 29.04 17.49
C ARG A 138 14.08 30.45 16.92
N SER A 139 14.13 31.45 17.79
CA SER A 139 14.73 32.75 17.44
C SER A 139 15.73 33.14 18.53
N VAL A 140 16.97 32.67 18.39
CA VAL A 140 18.11 33.33 19.01
C VAL A 140 18.36 34.60 18.20
N SER A 141 17.82 35.72 18.67
CA SER A 141 18.19 37.06 18.18
C SER A 141 19.52 37.44 18.82
N PHE A 142 20.58 37.55 18.00
CA PHE A 142 21.81 38.22 18.38
C PHE A 142 21.50 39.72 18.50
N ALA A 143 21.49 40.25 19.73
CA ALA A 143 21.44 41.69 19.95
C ALA A 143 22.84 42.28 19.77
N PRO A 144 23.02 43.34 18.96
CA PRO A 144 24.26 44.08 18.92
C PRO A 144 24.36 44.97 20.16
N ASP A 145 25.60 45.09 20.61
CA ASP A 145 26.11 45.73 21.81
C ASP A 145 25.64 47.18 22.05
N LEU A 146 25.44 47.58 23.31
CA LEU A 146 25.99 48.82 23.90
C LEU A 146 25.63 48.97 25.39
N ARG A 147 26.68 49.26 26.20
CA ARG A 147 26.69 49.74 27.60
C ARG A 147 26.57 48.67 28.69
N ARG A 148 27.72 48.11 29.06
CA ARG A 148 28.01 47.76 30.47
C ARG A 148 28.92 48.84 31.07
N PRO A 149 28.61 49.40 32.25
CA PRO A 149 29.56 50.23 32.98
C PRO A 149 30.75 49.36 33.42
N ALA A 150 31.95 49.94 33.33
CA ALA A 150 33.20 49.29 33.66
C ALA A 150 33.23 48.89 35.14
N THR A 151 33.24 47.58 35.40
CA THR A 151 33.77 47.03 36.65
C THR A 151 35.12 46.42 36.32
N GLU A 152 36.15 46.88 37.03
CA GLU A 152 37.54 46.47 36.87
C GLU A 152 37.70 44.93 36.88
N PRO A 153 38.58 44.37 36.04
CA PRO A 153 38.80 42.93 36.00
C PRO A 153 39.59 42.49 37.24
N GLN A 154 38.93 41.84 38.20
CA GLN A 154 39.65 40.97 39.12
C GLN A 154 40.14 39.75 38.35
N GLN A 155 41.43 39.74 38.03
CA GLN A 155 42.13 38.60 37.46
C GLN A 155 42.15 37.46 38.48
N GLY A 156 41.20 36.54 38.38
CA GLY A 156 41.35 35.20 38.97
C GLY A 156 42.52 34.48 38.28
N PRO A 157 43.24 33.57 38.98
CA PRO A 157 44.40 32.91 38.41
C PRO A 157 44.02 32.18 37.12
N VAL A 158 44.80 32.41 36.07
CA VAL A 158 44.67 31.75 34.77
C VAL A 158 44.83 30.25 35.00
N ARG A 159 43.74 29.48 34.87
CA ARG A 159 43.79 28.04 35.07
C ARG A 159 44.52 27.38 33.91
N SER A 160 45.51 26.54 34.22
CA SER A 160 46.21 25.71 33.24
C SER A 160 45.20 24.78 32.55
N THR A 161 45.43 24.45 31.28
CA THR A 161 44.59 23.50 30.53
C THR A 161 44.56 22.10 31.17
N LEU A 162 45.51 21.80 32.07
CA LEU A 162 45.58 20.55 32.83
C LEU A 162 44.63 20.52 34.04
N ASP A 163 44.18 21.67 34.54
CA ASP A 163 43.35 21.78 35.77
C ASP A 163 41.87 22.07 35.46
N TYR A 164 41.44 21.82 34.22
CA TYR A 164 40.07 22.02 33.79
C TYR A 164 39.21 20.80 34.10
N GLU A 165 38.35 20.91 35.11
CA GLU A 165 37.22 20.00 35.30
C GLU A 165 35.97 20.58 34.63
N PRO A 166 35.41 19.92 33.60
CA PRO A 166 34.22 20.41 32.95
C PRO A 166 33.01 20.36 33.89
N PRO A 167 32.11 21.37 33.83
CA PRO A 167 30.87 21.35 34.61
C PRO A 167 30.01 20.14 34.24
N ASN A 168 29.31 19.56 35.23
CA ASN A 168 28.52 18.33 35.08
C ASN A 168 27.50 18.34 33.92
N SER A 169 26.97 19.52 33.56
CA SER A 169 26.08 19.68 32.40
C SER A 169 26.74 19.29 31.07
N PHE A 170 28.06 19.41 30.97
CA PHE A 170 28.83 19.07 29.78
C PHE A 170 28.94 17.55 29.58
N LEU A 171 29.18 16.80 30.66
CA LEU A 171 29.27 15.32 30.61
C LEU A 171 27.95 14.69 30.17
N GLN A 172 26.83 15.27 30.58
CA GLN A 172 25.49 14.78 30.25
C GLN A 172 25.13 14.93 28.77
N THR A 173 25.82 15.82 28.05
CA THR A 173 25.62 16.07 26.63
C THR A 173 26.56 15.24 25.74
N LEU A 174 27.72 14.81 26.29
CA LEU A 174 28.70 13.98 25.58
C LEU A 174 28.42 12.48 25.65
N GLN A 175 27.57 12.04 26.58
CA GLN A 175 27.07 10.68 26.58
C GLN A 175 26.14 10.53 25.37
N LYS A 176 26.70 10.05 24.26
CA LYS A 176 25.98 9.68 23.03
C LYS A 176 24.69 8.97 23.47
N PRO A 177 23.49 9.50 23.19
CA PRO A 177 22.27 8.86 23.63
C PRO A 177 22.29 7.46 23.01
N LEU A 178 22.43 6.43 23.86
CA LEU A 178 22.20 5.06 23.46
C LEU A 178 20.83 5.04 22.79
N PRO A 179 20.65 4.41 21.61
CA PRO A 179 19.32 4.30 21.05
C PRO A 179 18.46 3.68 22.14
N GLU A 180 17.46 4.44 22.58
CA GLU A 180 16.49 4.00 23.56
C GLU A 180 15.91 2.70 22.99
N ARG A 181 16.35 1.56 23.52
CA ARG A 181 15.81 0.25 23.17
C ARG A 181 14.43 0.27 23.80
N LYS A 182 13.50 0.90 23.09
CA LYS A 182 12.08 0.78 23.39
C LYS A 182 11.85 -0.71 23.31
N ASN A 183 11.54 -1.32 24.45
CA ASN A 183 11.00 -2.67 24.54
C ASN A 183 9.61 -2.65 23.88
N ASN A 184 9.55 -2.30 22.60
CA ASN A 184 8.40 -2.41 21.74
C ASN A 184 8.39 -3.87 21.31
N ILE A 185 7.95 -4.73 22.23
CA ILE A 185 7.75 -6.17 21.99
C ILE A 185 6.89 -6.35 20.71
N LEU A 186 6.00 -5.38 20.45
CA LEU A 186 5.25 -5.26 19.22
C LEU A 186 6.13 -5.13 17.97
N ALA A 187 7.17 -4.29 17.96
CA ALA A 187 8.03 -4.11 16.77
C ALA A 187 8.81 -5.38 16.41
N ASP A 188 9.19 -6.20 17.40
CA ASP A 188 9.85 -7.49 17.18
C ASP A 188 8.89 -8.57 16.63
N LEU A 189 7.59 -8.51 16.97
CA LEU A 189 6.57 -9.46 16.47
C LEU A 189 6.24 -9.29 14.98
N TRP A 190 6.52 -8.12 14.40
CA TRP A 190 6.26 -7.84 12.98
C TRP A 190 7.48 -8.03 12.08
N ASN A 191 8.62 -8.47 12.63
CA ASN A 191 9.89 -8.61 11.93
C ASN A 191 10.25 -10.10 11.68
N PHE A 192 9.27 -10.90 11.28
CA PHE A 192 9.52 -12.28 10.82
C PHE A 192 9.91 -12.27 9.33
N ASN A 193 11.19 -12.58 9.10
CA ASN A 193 11.79 -12.89 7.80
C ASN A 193 11.34 -14.28 7.32
#